data_AF-A0A016RUG0-F1
#
_entry.id   AF-A0A016RUG0-F1
#
_cell.length_a   1.000
_cell.length_b   1.000
_cell.length_c   1.000
_cell.angle_alpha   90.00
_cell.angle_beta   90.00
_cell.angle_gamma   90.00
#
_symmetry.space_group_name_H-M   'P 1'
#
loop_
_entity.id
_entity.type
_entity.pdbx_description
1 polymer ?
#
loop_
_entity_poly.entity_id
_entity_poly.type
_entity_poly.pdbx_seq_one_letter_code
_entity_poly.pdbx_strand_id
1 'polypeptide(L)'
;MFVNTKKMDEETKFVVYTLEVLPDGCSNSLLLKLIKAKNETGKSPSTTMILRMLRIVGSSERVASGPVVVHCVSGVGRAGTVILIDVILQRLFTNQLQVDLVQMFRHLRNQRASCLQREAQFLFVVASVVDYIGTRYPGRYREKRDKFKEEYRNTISGTAEKKEGEVKQAEKAEKPAPNVKA
;
A
#
# COMPACT_ATOMS: atom_id res chain seq x y z
N MET A 1 -26.52 -11.28 10.47
CA MET A 1 -25.13 -11.77 10.58
C MET A 1 -24.60 -11.30 11.92
N PHE A 2 -23.95 -12.17 12.69
CA PHE A 2 -23.33 -11.80 13.97
C PHE A 2 -21.82 -11.63 13.82
N VAL A 3 -21.26 -10.56 14.39
CA VAL A 3 -19.83 -10.25 14.35
C VAL A 3 -19.38 -9.88 15.76
N ASN A 4 -18.38 -10.60 16.27
CA ASN A 4 -17.84 -10.40 17.60
C ASN A 4 -16.32 -10.22 17.57
N THR A 5 -15.80 -9.29 18.36
CA THR A 5 -14.34 -9.08 18.48
C THR A 5 -13.81 -9.97 19.60
N LYS A 6 -13.05 -11.01 19.24
CA LYS A 6 -12.42 -11.93 20.20
C LYS A 6 -11.12 -11.38 20.79
N LYS A 7 -10.34 -10.69 19.97
CA LYS A 7 -9.03 -10.16 20.34
C LYS A 7 -8.73 -8.89 19.55
N MET A 8 -8.00 -7.97 20.18
CA MET A 8 -7.48 -6.78 19.55
C MET A 8 -6.01 -6.60 19.96
N ASP A 9 -5.11 -6.66 18.99
CA ASP A 9 -3.68 -6.41 19.16
C ASP A 9 -3.33 -5.05 18.54
N GLU A 10 -2.83 -4.14 19.37
CA GLU A 10 -2.53 -2.77 18.97
C GLU A 10 -1.04 -2.60 18.61
N GLU A 11 -0.76 -2.19 17.37
CA GLU A 11 0.57 -1.86 16.88
C GLU A 11 0.71 -0.34 16.71
N THR A 12 1.93 0.18 16.56
CA THR A 12 2.16 1.63 16.45
C THR A 12 1.37 2.28 15.32
N LYS A 13 1.26 1.61 14.16
CA LYS A 13 0.68 2.18 12.93
C LYS A 13 -0.57 1.45 12.42
N PHE A 14 -0.96 0.36 13.06
CA PHE A 14 -2.14 -0.42 12.67
C PHE A 14 -2.68 -1.19 13.87
N VAL A 15 -3.84 -1.81 13.71
CA VAL A 15 -4.49 -2.65 14.71
C VAL A 15 -4.86 -3.97 14.04
N VAL A 16 -4.69 -5.08 14.75
CA VAL A 16 -5.08 -6.41 14.29
C VAL A 16 -6.25 -6.87 15.16
N TYR A 17 -7.40 -7.14 14.53
CA TYR A 17 -8.56 -7.69 15.20
C TYR A 17 -8.70 -9.16 14.85
N THR A 18 -8.98 -10.00 15.83
CA THR A 18 -9.52 -11.35 15.62
C THR A 18 -11.02 -11.29 15.79
N LEU A 19 -11.75 -11.53 14.72
CA LEU A 19 -13.20 -11.45 14.65
C LEU A 19 -13.79 -12.85 14.53
N GLU A 20 -14.84 -13.13 15.29
CA GLU A 20 -15.72 -14.27 15.08
C GLU A 20 -16.95 -13.77 14.31
N VAL A 21 -17.23 -14.40 13.17
CA VAL A 21 -18.37 -14.06 12.31
C VAL A 21 -19.24 -15.29 12.17
N LEU A 22 -20.52 -15.17 12.53
CA LEU A 22 -21.54 -16.17 12.32
C LEU A 22 -22.51 -15.66 11.23
N PRO A 23 -22.44 -16.22 10.00
CA PRO A 23 -23.39 -15.88 8.94
C PRO A 23 -24.82 -16.29 9.31
N ASP A 24 -25.80 -15.59 8.73
CA ASP A 24 -27.21 -15.93 8.97
C ASP A 24 -27.54 -17.31 8.41
N GLY A 25 -28.26 -18.12 9.21
CA GLY A 25 -28.65 -19.48 8.83
C GLY A 25 -27.52 -20.52 8.91
N CYS A 26 -26.33 -20.16 9.40
CA CYS A 26 -25.24 -21.11 9.63
C CYS A 26 -25.14 -21.51 11.11
N SER A 27 -24.76 -22.76 11.38
CA SER A 27 -24.50 -23.25 12.75
C SER A 27 -23.06 -23.00 13.22
N ASN A 28 -22.13 -22.79 12.30
CA ASN A 28 -20.71 -22.63 12.58
C ASN A 28 -20.27 -21.19 12.33
N SER A 29 -19.48 -20.66 13.26
CA SER A 29 -18.80 -19.38 13.10
C SER A 29 -17.45 -19.54 12.37
N LEU A 30 -16.99 -18.44 11.78
CA LEU A 30 -15.69 -18.30 11.12
C LEU A 30 -14.84 -17.33 11.92
N LEU A 31 -13.58 -17.67 12.13
CA LEU A 31 -12.60 -16.75 12.71
C LEU A 31 -11.81 -16.06 11.61
N LEU A 32 -11.72 -14.73 11.69
CA LEU A 32 -11.11 -13.86 10.69
C LEU A 32 -10.09 -12.95 11.37
N LYS A 33 -8.98 -12.63 10.69
CA LYS A 33 -8.07 -11.56 11.11
C LYS A 33 -8.29 -10.32 10.25
N LEU A 34 -8.64 -9.19 10.86
CA LEU A 34 -8.75 -7.89 10.20
C LEU A 34 -7.58 -7.01 10.61
N ILE A 35 -6.78 -6.58 9.63
CA ILE A 35 -5.65 -5.67 9.85
C ILE A 35 -6.06 -4.28 9.35
N LYS A 36 -6.16 -3.31 10.27
CA LYS A 36 -6.60 -1.95 9.98
C LYS A 36 -5.48 -0.95 10.23
N ALA A 37 -5.06 -0.22 9.20
CA ALA A 37 -4.13 0.90 9.36
C ALA A 37 -4.74 1.98 10.27
N LYS A 38 -3.96 2.50 11.22
CA LYS A 38 -4.35 3.68 11.98
C LYS A 38 -4.33 4.89 11.04
N ASN A 39 -5.35 5.73 11.14
CA ASN A 39 -5.68 6.73 10.12
C ASN A 39 -4.67 7.89 10.17
N GLU A 40 -3.53 7.75 9.49
CA GLU A 40 -2.60 8.85 9.26
C GLU A 40 -3.10 9.66 8.05
N THR A 41 -3.60 10.85 8.32
CA THR A 41 -4.12 11.81 7.34
C THR A 41 -3.14 12.04 6.19
N GLY A 42 -3.59 11.79 4.96
CA GLY A 42 -2.96 12.25 3.71
C GLY A 42 -1.58 11.69 3.32
N LYS A 43 -0.81 11.14 4.26
CA LYS A 43 0.57 10.67 4.04
C LYS A 43 0.58 9.27 3.43
N SER A 44 1.57 9.02 2.57
CA SER A 44 1.84 7.68 2.05
C SER A 44 2.15 6.73 3.20
N PRO A 45 1.66 5.47 3.17
CA PRO A 45 1.98 4.49 4.19
C PRO A 45 3.50 4.30 4.27
N SER A 46 4.05 4.02 5.47
CA SER A 46 5.48 3.69 5.56
C SER A 46 5.73 2.26 5.05
N THR A 47 6.84 2.04 4.35
CA THR A 47 7.26 0.72 3.84
C THR A 47 7.29 -0.32 4.96
N THR A 48 7.90 0.01 6.10
CA THR A 48 7.95 -0.85 7.30
C THR A 48 6.58 -1.32 7.77
N MET A 49 5.57 -0.43 7.73
CA MET A 49 4.20 -0.80 8.12
C MET A 49 3.63 -1.84 7.16
N ILE A 50 3.72 -1.61 5.86
CA ILE A 50 3.19 -2.54 4.85
C ILE A 50 3.89 -3.89 4.92
N LEU A 51 5.22 -3.90 5.05
CA LEU A 51 5.98 -5.15 5.17
C LEU A 51 5.62 -5.93 6.45
N ARG A 52 5.36 -5.26 7.57
CA ARG A 52 4.83 -5.92 8.78
C ARG A 52 3.44 -6.50 8.55
N MET A 53 2.53 -5.76 7.93
CA MET A 53 1.18 -6.24 7.60
C MET A 53 1.25 -7.50 6.72
N LEU A 54 2.06 -7.47 5.65
CA LEU A 54 2.23 -8.63 4.75
C LEU A 54 2.83 -9.83 5.47
N ARG A 55 3.75 -9.62 6.41
CA ARG A 55 4.28 -10.72 7.25
C ARG A 55 3.19 -11.39 8.10
N ILE A 56 2.24 -10.61 8.63
CA ILE A 56 1.10 -11.15 9.40
C ILE A 56 0.17 -11.94 8.46
N VAL A 57 -0.10 -11.42 7.26
CA VAL A 57 -0.93 -12.10 6.24
C VAL A 57 -0.28 -13.41 5.76
N GLY A 58 1.04 -13.45 5.65
CA GLY A 58 1.82 -14.62 5.26
C GLY A 58 2.17 -15.59 6.40
N SER A 59 1.75 -15.30 7.64
CA SER A 59 2.01 -16.16 8.81
C SER A 59 1.31 -17.52 8.70
N SER A 60 1.91 -18.57 9.27
CA SER A 60 1.30 -19.90 9.40
C SER A 60 0.03 -19.90 10.26
N GLU A 61 -0.23 -18.85 11.03
CA GLU A 61 -1.48 -18.65 11.78
C GLU A 61 -2.64 -18.14 10.90
N ARG A 62 -2.74 -18.60 9.65
CA ARG A 62 -3.92 -18.29 8.83
C ARG A 62 -5.13 -18.96 9.43
N VAL A 63 -6.05 -18.14 9.92
CA VAL A 63 -7.26 -18.59 10.60
C VAL A 63 -8.33 -19.07 9.61
N ALA A 64 -8.21 -18.70 8.33
CA ALA A 64 -9.09 -19.13 7.25
C ALA A 64 -8.30 -19.38 5.95
N SER A 65 -8.78 -20.32 5.12
CA SER A 65 -8.17 -20.75 3.85
C SER A 65 -8.66 -19.98 2.61
N GLY A 66 -9.39 -18.88 2.80
CA GLY A 66 -9.97 -18.08 1.71
C GLY A 66 -9.04 -17.02 1.11
N PRO A 67 -9.49 -16.32 0.04
CA PRO A 67 -8.79 -15.19 -0.52
C PRO A 67 -8.66 -14.04 0.49
N VAL A 68 -7.52 -13.35 0.46
CA VAL A 68 -7.29 -12.18 1.31
C VAL A 68 -8.01 -10.98 0.70
N VAL A 69 -8.92 -10.38 1.46
CA VAL A 69 -9.61 -9.15 1.05
C VAL A 69 -8.76 -7.94 1.41
N VAL A 70 -8.40 -7.13 0.41
CA VAL A 70 -7.67 -5.88 0.59
C VAL A 70 -8.54 -4.71 0.14
N HIS A 71 -8.76 -3.73 1.02
CA HIS A 71 -9.59 -2.57 0.71
C HIS A 71 -8.92 -1.24 1.09
N CYS A 72 -9.36 -0.16 0.44
CA CYS A 72 -9.08 1.21 0.86
C CYS A 72 -10.34 2.07 0.63
N VAL A 73 -10.23 3.32 0.17
CA VAL A 73 -11.41 4.12 -0.19
C VAL A 73 -12.03 3.61 -1.50
N SER A 74 -11.31 3.71 -2.61
CA SER A 74 -11.77 3.27 -3.94
C SER A 74 -11.32 1.84 -4.34
N GLY A 75 -10.53 1.18 -3.49
CA GLY A 75 -10.01 -0.16 -3.75
C GLY A 75 -8.97 -0.27 -4.88
N VAL A 76 -8.45 0.85 -5.42
CA VAL A 76 -7.49 0.81 -6.56
C VAL A 76 -6.13 1.43 -6.25
N GLY A 77 -6.07 2.40 -5.33
CA GLY A 77 -4.83 3.08 -4.97
C GLY A 77 -3.99 2.28 -3.97
N ARG A 78 -4.22 2.50 -2.67
CA ARG A 78 -3.47 1.82 -1.59
C ARG A 78 -3.64 0.30 -1.62
N ALA A 79 -4.83 -0.18 -1.95
CA ALA A 79 -5.09 -1.61 -2.09
C ALA A 79 -4.22 -2.23 -3.20
N GLY A 80 -4.24 -1.64 -4.40
CA GLY A 80 -3.40 -2.10 -5.52
C GLY A 80 -1.90 -2.05 -5.21
N THR A 81 -1.45 -1.02 -4.49
CA THR A 81 -0.06 -0.94 -4.01
C THR A 81 0.33 -2.12 -3.11
N VAL A 82 -0.49 -2.45 -2.11
CA VAL A 82 -0.20 -3.57 -1.19
C VAL A 82 -0.22 -4.90 -1.93
N ILE A 83 -1.21 -5.10 -2.81
CA ILE A 83 -1.32 -6.32 -3.64
C ILE A 83 -0.10 -6.47 -4.53
N LEU A 84 0.34 -5.42 -5.22
CA LEU A 84 1.48 -5.51 -6.13
C LEU A 84 2.79 -5.82 -5.38
N ILE A 85 2.99 -5.23 -4.19
CA ILE A 85 4.14 -5.54 -3.33
C ILE A 85 4.11 -7.03 -2.96
N ASP A 86 2.98 -7.54 -2.48
CA ASP A 86 2.84 -8.95 -2.07
C ASP A 86 3.17 -9.91 -3.22
N VAL A 87 2.59 -9.69 -4.39
CA VAL A 87 2.83 -10.53 -5.57
C VAL A 87 4.30 -10.49 -6.00
N ILE A 88 4.95 -9.32 -5.98
CA ILE A 88 6.39 -9.22 -6.29
C ILE A 88 7.23 -10.01 -5.28
N LEU A 89 6.95 -9.85 -3.98
CA LEU A 89 7.70 -10.55 -2.94
C LEU A 89 7.52 -12.06 -3.01
N GLN A 90 6.29 -12.55 -3.21
CA GLN A 90 6.03 -13.98 -3.41
C GLN A 90 6.76 -14.51 -4.65
N ARG A 91 6.73 -13.76 -5.76
CA ARG A 91 7.40 -14.16 -6.99
C ARG A 91 8.93 -14.28 -6.82
N LEU A 92 9.56 -13.31 -6.14
CA LEU A 92 11.00 -13.31 -5.89
C LEU A 92 11.44 -14.35 -4.87
N PHE A 93 10.74 -14.44 -3.74
CA PHE A 93 11.25 -15.13 -2.54
C PHE A 93 10.60 -16.47 -2.27
N THR A 94 9.37 -16.67 -2.72
CA THR A 94 8.65 -17.95 -2.56
C THR A 94 8.80 -18.79 -3.82
N ASN A 95 8.56 -18.20 -5.00
CA ASN A 95 8.48 -18.95 -6.24
C ASN A 95 9.79 -18.93 -7.04
N GLN A 96 10.75 -18.08 -6.65
CA GLN A 96 12.05 -17.91 -7.32
C GLN A 96 11.92 -17.62 -8.83
N LEU A 97 10.90 -16.83 -9.20
CA LEU A 97 10.60 -16.45 -10.57
C LEU A 97 11.13 -15.05 -10.88
N GLN A 98 11.43 -14.80 -12.16
CA GLN A 98 11.82 -13.49 -12.63
C GLN A 98 10.70 -12.46 -12.44
N VAL A 99 11.08 -11.22 -12.16
CA VAL A 99 10.15 -10.09 -11.98
C VAL A 99 10.29 -9.12 -13.14
N ASP A 100 9.21 -8.95 -13.89
CA ASP A 100 8.99 -7.84 -14.79
C ASP A 100 7.91 -6.93 -14.18
N LEU A 101 8.33 -5.78 -13.67
CA LEU A 101 7.44 -4.84 -12.99
C LEU A 101 6.36 -4.28 -13.91
N VAL A 102 6.66 -4.05 -15.19
CA VAL A 102 5.72 -3.48 -16.16
C VAL A 102 4.66 -4.51 -16.53
N GLN A 103 5.07 -5.75 -16.80
CA GLN A 103 4.15 -6.84 -17.07
C GLN A 103 3.24 -7.11 -15.88
N MET A 104 3.80 -7.18 -14.66
CA MET A 104 3.02 -7.42 -13.44
C MET A 104 2.03 -6.29 -13.16
N PHE A 105 2.44 -5.04 -13.39
CA PHE A 105 1.55 -3.88 -13.27
C PHE A 105 0.39 -3.91 -14.28
N ARG A 106 0.68 -4.22 -15.55
CA ARG A 106 -0.36 -4.40 -16.58
C ARG A 106 -1.31 -5.54 -16.21
N HIS A 107 -0.78 -6.67 -15.75
CA HIS A 107 -1.58 -7.80 -15.31
C HIS A 107 -2.53 -7.43 -14.16
N LEU A 108 -2.03 -6.68 -13.16
CA LEU A 108 -2.85 -6.17 -12.07
C LEU A 108 -4.00 -5.27 -12.58
N ARG A 109 -3.72 -4.38 -13.55
CA ARG A 109 -4.75 -3.51 -14.15
C ARG A 109 -5.76 -4.28 -14.99
N ASN A 110 -5.38 -5.38 -15.61
CA ASN A 110 -6.30 -6.25 -16.34
C ASN A 110 -7.29 -6.95 -15.41
N GLN A 111 -6.89 -7.28 -14.18
CA GLN A 111 -7.80 -7.86 -13.18
C GLN A 111 -8.61 -6.80 -12.42
N ARG A 112 -8.04 -5.60 -12.21
CA ARG A 112 -8.70 -4.49 -11.51
C ARG A 112 -8.34 -3.17 -12.19
N ALA A 113 -9.26 -2.64 -12.98
CA ALA A 113 -9.08 -1.39 -13.71
C ALA A 113 -8.65 -0.24 -12.79
N SER A 114 -7.80 0.63 -13.32
CA SER A 114 -7.31 1.84 -12.63
C SER A 114 -6.45 1.60 -11.38
N CYS A 115 -5.96 0.38 -11.15
CA CYS A 115 -4.98 0.10 -10.09
C CYS A 115 -3.72 0.98 -10.22
N LEU A 116 -3.27 1.54 -9.09
CA LEU A 116 -2.17 2.51 -8.96
C LEU A 116 -2.34 3.71 -9.92
N GLN A 117 -3.16 4.68 -9.53
CA GLN A 117 -3.50 5.85 -10.34
C GLN A 117 -2.37 6.90 -10.41
N ARG A 118 -1.45 6.88 -9.43
CA ARG A 118 -0.38 7.89 -9.30
C ARG A 118 0.99 7.23 -9.41
N GLU A 119 1.92 7.89 -10.09
CA GLU A 119 3.31 7.41 -10.22
C GLU A 119 3.98 7.17 -8.87
N ALA A 120 3.74 8.05 -7.89
CA ALA A 120 4.24 7.90 -6.53
C ALA A 120 3.82 6.56 -5.87
N GLN A 121 2.67 5.99 -6.24
CA GLN A 121 2.24 4.68 -5.74
C GLN A 121 3.08 3.56 -6.34
N PHE A 122 3.42 3.65 -7.63
CA PHE A 122 4.28 2.68 -8.30
C PHE A 122 5.72 2.76 -7.80
N LEU A 123 6.26 3.97 -7.64
CA LEU A 123 7.58 4.18 -7.02
C LEU A 123 7.62 3.62 -5.59
N PHE A 124 6.54 3.81 -4.82
CA PHE A 124 6.44 3.26 -3.48
C PHE A 124 6.44 1.73 -3.43
N VAL A 125 5.86 1.06 -4.44
CA VAL A 125 5.97 -0.41 -4.58
C VAL A 125 7.43 -0.82 -4.69
N VAL A 126 8.18 -0.20 -5.59
CA VAL A 126 9.60 -0.51 -5.81
C VAL A 126 10.41 -0.23 -4.53
N ALA A 127 10.19 0.91 -3.88
CA ALA A 127 10.87 1.24 -2.63
C ALA A 127 10.58 0.23 -1.51
N SER A 128 9.34 -0.25 -1.40
CA SER A 128 8.97 -1.27 -0.41
C SER A 128 9.66 -2.61 -0.66
N VAL A 129 9.79 -3.02 -1.93
CA VAL A 129 10.49 -4.26 -2.30
C VAL A 129 11.98 -4.15 -2.02
N VAL A 130 12.60 -3.01 -2.37
CA VAL A 130 14.02 -2.72 -2.09
C VAL A 130 14.29 -2.70 -0.58
N ASP A 131 13.39 -2.12 0.22
CA ASP A 131 13.48 -2.16 1.68
C ASP A 131 13.44 -3.59 2.21
N TYR A 132 12.52 -4.42 1.70
CA TYR A 132 12.44 -5.83 2.09
C TYR A 132 13.72 -6.60 1.74
N ILE A 133 14.27 -6.42 0.54
CA ILE A 133 15.56 -7.01 0.14
C ILE A 133 16.67 -6.59 1.11
N GLY A 134 16.70 -5.31 1.48
CA GLY A 134 17.67 -4.78 2.44
C GLY A 134 17.55 -5.38 3.84
N THR A 135 16.33 -5.70 4.30
CA THR A 135 16.11 -6.42 5.57
C THR A 135 16.46 -7.89 5.47
N ARG A 136 16.20 -8.55 4.33
CA ARG A 136 16.45 -9.98 4.11
C ARG A 136 17.94 -10.30 3.94
N TYR A 137 18.69 -9.42 3.28
CA TYR A 137 20.12 -9.59 2.99
C TYR A 137 20.92 -8.38 3.47
N PRO A 138 21.18 -8.26 4.80
CA PRO A 138 21.99 -7.19 5.32
C PRO A 138 23.40 -7.24 4.70
N GLY A 139 23.85 -6.12 4.12
CA GLY A 139 25.18 -5.98 3.54
C GLY A 139 25.29 -6.26 2.03
N ARG A 140 24.67 -7.34 1.52
CA ARG A 140 24.88 -7.81 0.12
C ARG A 140 24.55 -6.76 -0.95
N TYR A 141 23.50 -5.96 -0.73
CA TYR A 141 23.01 -4.96 -1.68
C TYR A 141 22.99 -3.55 -1.09
N ARG A 142 23.77 -3.29 -0.04
CA ARG A 142 23.71 -2.05 0.74
C ARG A 142 23.93 -0.81 -0.12
N GLU A 143 25.00 -0.77 -0.91
CA GLU A 143 25.34 0.38 -1.76
C GLU A 143 24.25 0.68 -2.80
N LYS A 144 23.81 -0.36 -3.53
CA LYS A 144 22.74 -0.23 -4.54
C LYS A 144 21.43 0.26 -3.93
N ARG A 145 21.08 -0.26 -2.74
CA ARG A 145 19.89 0.15 -1.98
C ARG A 145 20.01 1.60 -1.54
N ASP A 146 21.15 2.01 -1.00
CA ASP A 146 21.35 3.35 -0.46
C ASP A 146 21.32 4.39 -1.58
N LYS A 147 21.96 4.10 -2.72
CA LYS A 147 21.86 4.89 -3.95
C LYS A 147 20.40 5.03 -4.42
N PHE A 148 19.68 3.92 -4.53
CA PHE A 148 18.26 3.95 -4.91
C PHE A 148 17.41 4.80 -3.95
N LYS A 149 17.66 4.70 -2.64
CA LYS A 149 16.92 5.48 -1.63
C LYS A 149 17.16 6.97 -1.76
N GLU A 150 18.38 7.37 -2.10
CA GLU A 150 18.71 8.76 -2.35
C GLU A 150 17.98 9.30 -3.58
N GLU A 151 18.08 8.58 -4.71
CA GLU A 151 17.37 8.92 -5.95
C GLU A 151 15.85 9.00 -5.73
N TYR A 152 15.28 8.04 -5.01
CA TYR A 152 13.86 8.00 -4.64
C TYR A 152 13.46 9.23 -3.82
N ARG A 153 14.23 9.59 -2.78
CA ARG A 153 13.96 10.78 -1.96
C ARG A 153 13.99 12.05 -2.81
N ASN A 154 15.01 12.22 -3.64
CA ASN A 154 15.19 13.39 -4.50
C ASN A 154 14.04 13.51 -5.53
N THR A 155 13.58 12.38 -6.08
CA THR A 155 12.46 12.36 -7.03
C THR A 155 11.16 12.81 -6.37
N ILE A 156 10.92 12.38 -5.14
CA ILE A 156 9.67 12.68 -4.43
C ILE A 156 9.65 14.11 -3.89
N SER A 157 10.78 14.63 -3.40
CA SER A 157 10.89 16.04 -2.99
C SER A 157 10.72 16.96 -4.19
N GLY A 158 11.38 16.68 -5.32
CA GLY A 158 11.22 17.48 -6.54
C GLY A 158 9.80 17.45 -7.12
N THR A 159 9.06 16.34 -6.92
CA THR A 159 7.65 16.25 -7.33
C THR A 159 6.72 17.04 -6.40
N ALA A 160 7.06 17.15 -5.11
CA ALA A 160 6.31 17.96 -4.15
C ALA A 160 6.46 19.46 -4.44
N GLU A 161 7.69 19.92 -4.73
CA GLU A 161 7.99 21.31 -5.08
C GLU A 161 7.31 21.74 -6.39
N LYS A 162 7.27 20.87 -7.40
CA LYS A 162 6.55 21.14 -8.67
C LYS A 162 5.04 21.30 -8.46
N LYS A 163 4.43 20.47 -7.61
CA LYS A 163 3.00 20.56 -7.31
C LYS A 163 2.64 21.81 -6.52
N GLU A 164 3.48 22.24 -5.58
CA GLU A 164 3.27 23.53 -4.90
C GLU A 164 3.42 24.72 -5.85
N GLY A 165 4.32 24.65 -6.83
CA GLY A 165 4.48 25.65 -7.88
C GLY A 165 3.27 25.76 -8.80
N GLU A 166 2.71 24.63 -9.26
CA GLU A 166 1.52 24.59 -10.12
C GLU A 166 0.25 25.07 -9.39
N VAL A 167 0.06 24.68 -8.13
CA VAL A 167 -1.09 25.14 -7.32
C VAL A 167 -1.02 26.65 -7.09
N LYS A 168 0.17 27.19 -6.77
CA LYS A 168 0.37 28.65 -6.60
C LYS A 168 0.22 29.44 -7.90
N GLN A 169 0.49 28.84 -9.07
CA GLN A 169 0.26 29.47 -10.37
C GLN A 169 -1.21 29.46 -10.78
N ALA A 170 -1.93 28.36 -10.52
CA ALA A 170 -3.37 28.28 -10.76
C ALA A 170 -4.15 29.29 -9.89
N GLU A 171 -3.77 29.44 -8.62
CA GLU A 171 -4.42 30.38 -7.68
C GLU A 171 -4.13 31.87 -8.01
N LYS A 172 -3.02 32.17 -8.71
CA LYS A 172 -2.70 33.51 -9.21
C LYS A 172 -3.45 33.87 -10.50
N ALA A 173 -3.89 32.89 -11.28
CA ALA A 173 -4.62 33.11 -12.53
C ALA A 173 -6.12 33.40 -12.32
N GLU A 174 -6.65 33.15 -11.11
CA GLU A 174 -8.07 33.31 -10.77
C GLU A 174 -8.35 34.58 -9.94
N LYS A 175 -7.68 35.72 -10.24
CA LYS A 175 -8.09 37.02 -9.70
C LYS A 175 -9.07 37.71 -10.67
N PRO A 176 -10.34 37.97 -10.27
CA PRO A 176 -11.31 38.59 -11.17
C PRO A 176 -10.96 40.06 -11.40
N ALA A 177 -11.14 40.50 -12.65
CA ALA A 177 -10.88 41.87 -13.10
C ALA A 177 -11.75 42.89 -12.34
N PRO A 178 -11.24 44.11 -12.06
CA PRO A 178 -11.98 45.13 -11.34
C PRO A 178 -13.19 45.59 -12.16
N ASN A 179 -14.36 45.53 -11.52
CA ASN A 179 -15.65 45.88 -12.09
C ASN A 179 -15.72 47.41 -12.30
N VAL A 180 -15.47 47.87 -13.53
CA VAL A 180 -15.67 49.27 -13.93
C VAL A 180 -17.14 49.45 -14.28
N LYS A 181 -17.93 50.02 -13.37
CA LYS A 181 -19.27 50.52 -13.67
C LYS A 181 -19.18 51.94 -14.23
N ALA A 182 -19.81 52.13 -15.38
CA ALA A 182 -20.13 53.42 -15.99
C ALA A 182 -21.26 54.14 -15.26
#